data_AF-A0A0S4JJP8-F1
#
_entry.id   AF-A0A0S4JJP8-F1
#
_cell.length_a   1.000
_cell.length_b   1.000
_cell.length_c   1.000
_cell.angle_alpha   90.00
_cell.angle_beta   90.00
_cell.angle_gamma   90.00
#
_symmetry.space_group_name_H-M   'P 1'
#
loop_
_entity.id
_entity.type
_entity.pdbx_description
1 polymer ?
#
loop_
_entity_poly.entity_id
_entity_poly.type
_entity_poly.pdbx_seq_one_letter_code
_entity_poly.pdbx_strand_id
1 'polypeptide(L)'
;MLTSKTGSDVVATNVSSNQSTSHNFFGRVGDEDDDSINTVSAEASYLLTQGGERLPSNSLAVVFSLWSTMIGSTLLAMPKIVSSTGIISSIIGTAIVCVSNTYTVQLMERLGKFHGNNGTVVLKDAGKYVYPFATLVSVAVLLGANTIYNIYICDGLMNIAKINPKNEHYRPIFSAAIAGVFFVVGLLRSLKPLFKAAGYAIIIVIFIVGFIIGKAAEQLVHNDQCTATATAAAPSHNAANVSITTVAPHHDLSSSQLVWRGFGPFVENCASMSLSLYIHSLVLPIMNLANRPQNNPRDLVISFIATAISIVGPASLAAYAYKDCDISGDFLDMFDDVPTTVARVAVILLVGVVSPILLYNARNQLLGILFGRDDFPYWGHVVFNLIAITITTIPCALGVDTNVVAAIAGICSIFWVTFLPVGMWWSHVSRREPERLNVLFYAVHVVVLLFGVLLVAATVISEASNILN
;
A
#
# COMPACT_ATOMS: atom_id res chain seq x y z
N MET A 1 70.67 36.77 -13.94
CA MET A 1 69.35 36.18 -13.62
C MET A 1 68.60 37.16 -12.72
N LEU A 2 68.02 38.19 -13.35
CA LEU A 2 66.56 38.47 -13.37
C LEU A 2 65.99 38.72 -11.96
N THR A 3 66.16 39.94 -11.41
CA THR A 3 65.25 41.14 -11.45
C THR A 3 64.00 41.00 -10.56
N SER A 4 63.91 41.70 -9.41
CA SER A 4 63.30 43.05 -9.19
C SER A 4 61.81 43.10 -9.59
N LYS A 5 60.81 43.55 -8.82
CA LYS A 5 60.64 44.80 -8.04
C LYS A 5 59.21 44.75 -7.40
N THR A 6 59.04 44.99 -6.09
CA THR A 6 58.49 46.19 -5.41
C THR A 6 57.00 46.56 -5.63
N GLY A 7 56.31 46.82 -4.50
CA GLY A 7 55.11 47.69 -4.36
C GLY A 7 54.02 47.01 -3.51
N SER A 8 53.89 47.22 -2.19
CA SER A 8 53.31 48.39 -1.47
C SER A 8 51.84 48.61 -1.84
N ASP A 9 50.87 48.63 -0.92
CA ASP A 9 50.55 49.67 0.09
C ASP A 9 49.61 49.02 1.16
N VAL A 10 49.75 49.09 2.50
CA VAL A 10 49.75 50.22 3.46
C VAL A 10 48.58 51.18 3.19
N VAL A 11 47.53 51.27 4.00
CA VAL A 11 47.43 52.17 5.15
C VAL A 11 46.17 51.82 5.96
N ALA A 12 46.36 51.70 7.26
CA ALA A 12 45.34 51.69 8.30
C ALA A 12 44.89 53.12 8.66
N THR A 13 43.68 53.29 9.20
CA THR A 13 43.38 54.08 10.42
C THR A 13 41.85 54.10 10.64
N ASN A 14 41.31 53.53 11.72
CA ASN A 14 41.27 53.96 13.13
C ASN A 14 40.30 55.11 13.45
N VAL A 15 39.58 54.90 14.56
CA VAL A 15 39.10 55.86 15.59
C VAL A 15 37.57 55.96 15.76
N SER A 16 37.11 55.29 16.85
CA SER A 16 36.17 55.71 17.94
C SER A 16 34.82 56.37 17.57
N SER A 17 33.68 56.24 18.25
CA SER A 17 33.31 55.94 19.64
C SER A 17 31.77 55.96 19.69
N ASN A 18 31.14 55.09 20.48
CA ASN A 18 30.14 55.45 21.51
C ASN A 18 29.31 54.25 21.98
N GLN A 19 29.26 54.13 23.30
CA GLN A 19 28.38 53.27 24.09
C GLN A 19 26.91 53.69 23.93
N SER A 20 25.98 52.73 23.92
CA SER A 20 24.81 52.72 24.83
C SER A 20 23.89 51.54 24.49
N THR A 21 23.68 50.70 25.49
CA THR A 21 22.71 49.62 25.61
C THR A 21 21.26 50.06 25.35
N SER A 22 20.51 49.33 24.51
CA SER A 22 19.13 48.93 24.82
C SER A 22 18.70 47.77 23.92
N HIS A 23 18.03 46.79 24.53
CA HIS A 23 17.50 45.58 23.91
C HIS A 23 16.65 45.88 22.68
N ASN A 24 16.92 45.20 21.56
CA ASN A 24 15.91 44.92 20.55
C ASN A 24 15.95 43.42 20.20
N PHE A 25 14.88 42.79 20.66
CA PHE A 25 14.42 41.42 20.53
C PHE A 25 13.81 41.26 19.12
N PHE A 26 14.60 40.74 18.16
CA PHE A 26 14.22 39.92 17.00
C PHE A 26 15.41 39.83 16.04
N GLY A 27 16.38 38.98 16.39
CA GLY A 27 17.49 38.60 15.52
C GLY A 27 17.17 37.28 14.82
N ARG A 28 17.25 37.29 13.48
CA ARG A 28 17.53 36.16 12.57
C ARG A 28 17.35 34.76 13.17
N VAL A 29 16.19 34.15 12.93
CA VAL A 29 16.05 32.68 12.91
C VAL A 29 16.46 32.24 11.51
N GLY A 30 17.74 31.92 11.36
CA GLY A 30 18.29 31.24 10.19
C GLY A 30 18.98 29.96 10.66
N ASP A 31 18.63 28.87 9.98
CA ASP A 31 19.54 27.79 9.62
C ASP A 31 20.11 26.89 10.73
N GLU A 32 19.27 26.26 11.56
CA GLU A 32 19.68 25.09 12.36
C GLU A 32 18.59 24.00 12.56
N ASP A 33 17.35 24.20 12.09
CA ASP A 33 16.23 23.25 12.29
C ASP A 33 15.99 22.26 11.13
N ASP A 34 16.78 22.35 10.05
CA ASP A 34 16.50 21.70 8.75
C ASP A 34 17.07 20.26 8.60
N ASP A 35 17.82 19.75 9.59
CA ASP A 35 18.52 18.46 9.49
C ASP A 35 17.74 17.23 9.98
N SER A 36 16.67 17.43 10.76
CA SER A 36 16.02 16.34 11.52
C SER A 36 15.16 15.40 10.67
N ILE A 37 14.39 15.94 9.72
CA ILE A 37 13.51 15.16 8.81
C ILE A 37 14.26 14.74 7.53
N ASN A 38 15.47 15.24 7.31
CA ASN A 38 16.33 14.68 6.28
C ASN A 38 16.68 13.22 6.61
N THR A 39 16.58 12.76 7.86
CA THR A 39 16.89 11.36 8.22
C THR A 39 15.79 10.36 7.87
N VAL A 40 14.50 10.67 8.01
CA VAL A 40 13.39 9.76 7.63
C VAL A 40 13.19 9.73 6.11
N SER A 41 13.32 10.89 5.46
CA SER A 41 13.33 11.02 4.00
C SER A 41 14.60 10.40 3.40
N ALA A 42 15.77 10.57 4.02
CA ALA A 42 17.02 9.96 3.59
C ALA A 42 17.14 8.48 3.96
N GLU A 43 16.53 7.99 5.05
CA GLU A 43 16.43 6.55 5.30
C GLU A 43 15.44 5.96 4.31
N ALA A 44 14.21 6.47 4.14
CA ALA A 44 13.32 5.97 3.07
C ALA A 44 14.00 6.01 1.68
N SER A 45 14.74 7.07 1.35
CA SER A 45 15.54 7.19 0.11
C SER A 45 16.75 6.23 0.07
N TYR A 46 17.45 5.99 1.18
CA TYR A 46 18.55 5.03 1.33
C TYR A 46 18.06 3.57 1.37
N LEU A 47 16.81 3.36 1.76
CA LEU A 47 16.16 2.05 1.90
C LEU A 47 15.46 1.62 0.60
N LEU A 48 15.09 2.57 -0.26
CA LEU A 48 14.58 2.34 -1.62
C LEU A 48 15.68 2.31 -2.70
N THR A 49 16.91 2.69 -2.34
CA THR A 49 18.13 2.43 -3.12
C THR A 49 18.82 1.20 -2.55
N GLN A 50 19.05 0.17 -3.37
CA GLN A 50 19.64 -1.12 -2.94
C GLN A 50 20.89 -0.95 -2.04
N GLY A 51 20.74 -0.92 -0.72
CA GLY A 51 21.86 -0.87 0.22
C GLY A 51 22.78 0.36 0.07
N GLY A 52 22.27 1.52 -0.33
CA GLY A 52 23.08 2.73 -0.50
C GLY A 52 23.81 2.85 -1.84
N GLU A 53 23.63 1.91 -2.76
CA GLU A 53 23.94 2.15 -4.18
C GLU A 53 22.74 2.85 -4.82
N ARG A 54 22.96 4.09 -5.30
CA ARG A 54 21.98 4.82 -6.11
C ARG A 54 21.51 3.85 -7.22
N LEU A 55 20.21 3.56 -7.27
CA LEU A 55 19.59 2.82 -8.37
C LEU A 55 20.16 3.35 -9.69
N PRO A 56 20.46 2.51 -10.69
CA PRO A 56 21.00 2.98 -11.96
C PRO A 56 19.99 3.89 -12.66
N SER A 57 20.01 5.18 -12.32
CA SER A 57 20.09 6.37 -13.16
C SER A 57 19.07 6.58 -14.29
N ASN A 58 18.17 5.64 -14.52
CA ASN A 58 17.22 5.66 -15.62
C ASN A 58 15.79 5.70 -15.10
N SER A 59 14.95 6.35 -15.89
CA SER A 59 13.51 6.50 -15.64
C SER A 59 12.80 5.15 -15.41
N LEU A 60 13.27 4.08 -16.05
CA LEU A 60 12.72 2.73 -15.87
C LEU A 60 12.91 2.19 -14.45
N ALA A 61 14.05 2.44 -13.80
CA ALA A 61 14.27 1.99 -12.42
C ALA A 61 13.25 2.61 -11.44
N VAL A 62 12.88 3.88 -11.66
CA VAL A 62 11.85 4.57 -10.86
C VAL A 62 10.48 3.94 -11.11
N VAL A 63 10.13 3.71 -12.39
CA VAL A 63 8.87 3.04 -12.76
C VAL A 63 8.77 1.67 -12.11
N PHE A 64 9.83 0.85 -12.18
CA PHE A 64 9.83 -0.49 -11.59
C PHE A 64 9.75 -0.47 -10.07
N SER A 65 10.42 0.49 -9.41
CA SER A 65 10.34 0.66 -7.95
C SER A 65 8.93 1.04 -7.48
N LEU A 66 8.28 1.97 -8.18
CA LEU A 66 6.89 2.34 -7.91
C LEU A 66 5.95 1.16 -8.16
N TRP A 67 6.11 0.48 -9.30
CA TRP A 67 5.30 -0.67 -9.70
C TRP A 67 5.40 -1.83 -8.70
N SER A 68 6.61 -2.19 -8.27
CA SER A 68 6.82 -3.30 -7.32
C SER A 68 6.32 -2.97 -5.91
N THR A 69 6.29 -1.68 -5.54
CA THR A 69 5.74 -1.23 -4.26
C THR A 69 4.21 -1.30 -4.25
N MET A 70 3.55 -1.04 -5.38
CA MET A 70 2.08 -1.08 -5.48
C MET A 70 1.53 -2.48 -5.79
N ILE A 71 2.32 -3.36 -6.41
CA ILE A 71 1.93 -4.75 -6.60
C ILE A 71 2.23 -5.55 -5.32
N GLY A 72 1.17 -5.72 -4.54
CA GLY A 72 1.19 -6.56 -3.34
C GLY A 72 0.44 -7.89 -3.53
N SER A 73 0.07 -8.47 -2.40
CA SER A 73 -0.73 -9.70 -2.32
C SER A 73 -2.17 -9.55 -2.85
N THR A 74 -2.61 -8.33 -3.18
CA THR A 74 -3.89 -8.05 -3.84
C THR A 74 -4.10 -8.90 -5.11
N LEU A 75 -3.02 -9.31 -5.78
CA LEU A 75 -3.06 -10.23 -6.93
C LEU A 75 -3.86 -11.52 -6.67
N LEU A 76 -3.83 -12.03 -5.43
CA LEU A 76 -4.47 -13.29 -5.07
C LEU A 76 -5.97 -13.17 -4.82
N ALA A 77 -6.43 -12.01 -4.33
CA ALA A 77 -7.84 -11.75 -4.07
C ALA A 77 -8.59 -11.24 -5.32
N MET A 78 -7.86 -10.64 -6.26
CA MET A 78 -8.48 -9.97 -7.40
C MET A 78 -9.27 -10.89 -8.35
N PRO A 79 -8.91 -12.17 -8.61
CA PRO A 79 -9.77 -13.05 -9.38
C PRO A 79 -11.19 -13.18 -8.82
N LYS A 80 -11.33 -13.27 -7.49
CA LYS A 80 -12.64 -13.32 -6.81
C LYS A 80 -13.37 -11.97 -6.91
N ILE A 81 -12.66 -10.88 -6.65
CA ILE A 81 -13.25 -9.53 -6.72
C ILE A 81 -13.75 -9.21 -8.15
N VAL A 82 -12.98 -9.59 -9.18
CA VAL A 82 -13.37 -9.37 -10.57
C VAL A 82 -14.53 -10.26 -10.97
N SER A 83 -14.55 -11.52 -10.53
CA SER A 83 -15.68 -12.40 -10.81
C SER A 83 -16.95 -11.98 -10.07
N SER A 84 -16.86 -11.43 -8.85
CA SER A 84 -18.02 -10.92 -8.10
C SER A 84 -18.55 -9.59 -8.65
N THR A 85 -17.68 -8.77 -9.26
CA THR A 85 -18.02 -7.45 -9.82
C THR A 85 -18.51 -7.50 -11.26
N GLY A 86 -17.97 -8.43 -12.05
CA GLY A 86 -18.04 -8.44 -13.50
C GLY A 86 -16.78 -7.81 -14.11
N ILE A 87 -16.28 -8.41 -15.20
CA ILE A 87 -15.00 -8.06 -15.82
C ILE A 87 -14.99 -6.61 -16.31
N ILE A 88 -16.00 -6.20 -17.08
CA ILE A 88 -16.07 -4.84 -17.65
C ILE A 88 -16.20 -3.81 -16.53
N SER A 89 -17.06 -4.10 -15.56
CA SER A 89 -17.25 -3.28 -14.36
C SER A 89 -15.95 -3.08 -13.58
N SER A 90 -15.20 -4.15 -13.32
CA SER A 90 -13.90 -4.08 -12.63
C SER A 90 -12.87 -3.28 -13.41
N ILE A 91 -12.80 -3.44 -14.74
CA ILE A 91 -11.88 -2.65 -15.58
C ILE A 91 -12.21 -1.16 -15.47
N ILE A 92 -13.49 -0.80 -15.55
CA ILE A 92 -13.94 0.60 -15.42
C ILE A 92 -13.64 1.13 -14.02
N GLY A 93 -13.99 0.38 -12.97
CA GLY A 93 -13.74 0.78 -11.58
C GLY A 93 -12.26 0.99 -11.30
N THR A 94 -11.42 0.06 -11.74
CA THR A 94 -9.97 0.18 -11.61
C THR A 94 -9.42 1.37 -12.40
N ALA A 95 -9.91 1.63 -13.61
CA ALA A 95 -9.49 2.81 -14.38
C ALA A 95 -9.83 4.12 -13.65
N ILE A 96 -11.03 4.23 -13.06
CA ILE A 96 -11.45 5.40 -12.30
C ILE A 96 -10.54 5.62 -11.08
N VAL A 97 -10.32 4.57 -10.28
CA VAL A 97 -9.46 4.64 -9.08
C VAL A 97 -8.02 4.94 -9.48
N CYS A 98 -7.51 4.35 -10.56
CA CYS A 98 -6.16 4.59 -11.06
C CYS A 98 -5.97 6.06 -11.48
N VAL A 99 -6.92 6.64 -12.23
CA VAL A 99 -6.87 8.05 -12.62
C VAL A 99 -6.94 8.97 -11.39
N SER A 100 -7.86 8.69 -10.47
CA SER A 100 -8.02 9.46 -9.22
C SER A 100 -6.74 9.43 -8.36
N ASN A 101 -6.18 8.25 -8.13
CA ASN A 101 -4.96 8.09 -7.33
C ASN A 101 -3.74 8.72 -8.03
N THR A 102 -3.61 8.55 -9.35
CA THR A 102 -2.52 9.20 -10.11
C THR A 102 -2.58 10.71 -9.99
N TYR A 103 -3.77 11.30 -10.13
CA TYR A 103 -3.97 12.74 -9.99
C TYR A 103 -3.62 13.25 -8.59
N THR A 104 -4.07 12.56 -7.55
CA THR A 104 -3.82 12.94 -6.15
C THR A 104 -2.35 12.77 -5.75
N VAL A 105 -1.64 11.77 -6.29
CA VAL A 105 -0.18 11.65 -6.12
C VAL A 105 0.56 12.78 -6.84
N GLN A 106 0.17 13.13 -8.07
CA GLN A 106 0.77 14.28 -8.76
C GLN A 106 0.55 15.59 -8.00
N LEU A 107 -0.58 15.72 -7.29
CA LEU A 107 -0.84 16.86 -6.42
C LEU A 107 0.15 16.89 -5.26
N MET A 108 0.42 15.74 -4.61
CA MET A 108 1.43 15.62 -3.57
C MET A 108 2.85 15.91 -4.09
N GLU A 109 3.19 15.47 -5.30
CA GLU A 109 4.48 15.81 -5.94
C GLU A 109 4.63 17.33 -6.11
N ARG A 110 3.59 18.00 -6.63
CA ARG A 110 3.60 19.46 -6.79
C ARG A 110 3.73 20.17 -5.45
N LEU A 111 3.07 19.69 -4.40
CA LEU A 111 3.22 20.21 -3.04
C LEU A 111 4.62 19.98 -2.48
N GLY A 112 5.21 18.83 -2.75
CA GLY A 112 6.59 18.50 -2.39
C GLY A 112 7.58 19.52 -2.92
N LYS A 113 7.43 19.95 -4.19
CA LYS A 113 8.33 20.93 -4.82
C LYS A 113 8.39 22.28 -4.08
N PHE A 114 7.32 22.65 -3.36
CA PHE A 114 7.29 23.88 -2.56
C PHE A 114 7.94 23.74 -1.18
N HIS A 115 8.17 22.52 -0.69
CA HIS A 115 8.67 22.23 0.66
C HIS A 115 9.93 21.34 0.64
N GLY A 116 10.79 21.52 -0.36
CA GLY A 116 12.06 20.77 -0.48
C GLY A 116 11.90 19.27 -0.73
N ASN A 117 10.76 18.84 -1.29
CA ASN A 117 10.35 17.44 -1.50
C ASN A 117 10.35 16.55 -0.24
N ASN A 118 10.19 17.14 0.95
CA ASN A 118 10.02 16.40 2.19
C ASN A 118 8.52 16.22 2.52
N GLY A 119 7.99 15.01 2.34
CA GLY A 119 6.56 14.72 2.55
C GLY A 119 6.05 14.98 3.97
N THR A 120 6.92 14.80 4.98
CA THR A 120 6.58 15.11 6.37
C THR A 120 6.49 16.62 6.61
N VAL A 121 7.29 17.43 5.92
CA VAL A 121 7.23 18.90 6.01
C VAL A 121 5.94 19.41 5.37
N VAL A 122 5.59 18.85 4.21
CA VAL A 122 4.30 19.08 3.55
C VAL A 122 3.15 18.83 4.54
N LEU A 123 3.15 17.69 5.24
CA LEU A 123 2.11 17.35 6.21
C LEU A 123 2.13 18.19 7.50
N LYS A 124 3.30 18.63 7.98
CA LYS A 124 3.39 19.52 9.15
C LYS A 124 2.78 20.89 8.87
N ASP A 125 2.93 21.39 7.65
CA ASP A 125 2.36 22.67 7.20
C ASP A 125 0.82 22.63 7.05
N ALA A 126 0.22 21.44 7.04
CA ALA A 126 -1.24 21.23 7.02
C ALA A 126 -1.97 21.85 8.23
N GLY A 127 -1.27 21.94 9.37
CA GLY A 127 -1.79 22.45 10.63
C GLY A 127 -1.81 21.44 11.76
N LYS A 128 -1.88 21.96 12.99
CA LYS A 128 -1.70 21.22 14.26
C LYS A 128 -2.62 20.01 14.44
N TYR A 129 -3.84 20.06 13.90
CA TYR A 129 -4.83 18.97 14.02
C TYR A 129 -4.87 18.04 12.81
N VAL A 130 -4.56 18.56 11.61
CA VAL A 130 -4.61 17.79 10.36
C VAL A 130 -3.45 16.82 10.27
N TYR A 131 -2.24 17.26 10.65
CA TYR A 131 -1.03 16.43 10.67
C TYR A 131 -1.18 15.12 11.47
N PRO A 132 -1.56 15.14 12.77
CA PRO A 132 -1.67 13.91 13.54
C PRO A 132 -2.79 13.01 13.04
N PHE A 133 -3.92 13.59 12.63
CA PHE A 133 -5.05 12.81 12.12
C PHE A 133 -4.72 12.08 10.81
N ALA A 134 -4.12 12.79 9.84
CA ALA A 134 -3.70 12.21 8.57
C ALA A 134 -2.70 11.05 8.74
N THR A 135 -1.78 11.21 9.68
CA THR A 135 -0.79 10.17 9.98
C THR A 135 -1.44 8.98 10.69
N LEU A 136 -2.39 9.19 11.61
CA LEU A 136 -3.15 8.09 12.22
C LEU A 136 -3.91 7.27 11.18
N VAL A 137 -4.54 7.93 10.20
CA VAL A 137 -5.20 7.24 9.08
C VAL A 137 -4.18 6.47 8.23
N SER A 138 -3.01 7.05 7.93
CA SER A 138 -1.93 6.34 7.23
C SER A 138 -1.47 5.09 7.99
N VAL A 139 -1.27 5.20 9.31
CA VAL A 139 -0.91 4.07 10.17
C VAL A 139 -2.00 2.98 10.13
N ALA A 140 -3.28 3.37 10.15
CA ALA A 140 -4.39 2.41 10.02
C ALA A 140 -4.36 1.67 8.67
N VAL A 141 -4.05 2.33 7.56
CA VAL A 141 -3.87 1.69 6.25
C VAL A 141 -2.73 0.68 6.28
N LEU A 142 -1.58 1.05 6.85
CA LEU A 142 -0.41 0.17 6.95
C LEU A 142 -0.67 -1.06 7.83
N LEU A 143 -1.35 -0.89 8.98
CA LEU A 143 -1.73 -2.00 9.84
C LEU A 143 -2.79 -2.90 9.17
N GLY A 144 -3.74 -2.32 8.43
CA GLY A 144 -4.73 -3.07 7.65
C GLY A 144 -4.07 -3.98 6.60
N ALA A 145 -3.16 -3.42 5.79
CA ALA A 145 -2.38 -4.20 4.83
C ALA A 145 -1.54 -5.30 5.51
N ASN A 146 -0.91 -4.98 6.65
CA ASN A 146 -0.13 -5.94 7.41
C ASN A 146 -0.98 -7.10 7.98
N THR A 147 -2.24 -6.83 8.34
CA THR A 147 -3.19 -7.83 8.80
C THR A 147 -3.50 -8.85 7.70
N ILE A 148 -3.76 -8.37 6.48
CA ILE A 148 -3.97 -9.23 5.31
C ILE A 148 -2.75 -10.13 5.05
N TYR A 149 -1.54 -9.58 5.21
CA TYR A 149 -0.31 -10.36 5.04
C TYR A 149 -0.18 -11.46 6.09
N ASN A 150 -0.51 -11.19 7.35
CA ASN A 150 -0.52 -12.21 8.39
C ASN A 150 -1.53 -13.33 8.08
N ILE A 151 -2.71 -13.00 7.53
CA ILE A 151 -3.70 -14.00 7.10
C ILE A 151 -3.12 -14.88 5.97
N TYR A 152 -2.53 -14.30 4.93
CA TYR A 152 -1.91 -15.08 3.86
C TYR A 152 -0.77 -16.01 4.34
N ILE A 153 0.04 -15.56 5.30
CA ILE A 153 1.08 -16.42 5.89
C ILE A 153 0.45 -17.57 6.68
N CYS A 154 -0.55 -17.27 7.49
CA CYS A 154 -1.30 -18.21 8.32
C CYS A 154 -1.92 -19.32 7.46
N ASP A 155 -2.69 -18.94 6.44
CA ASP A 155 -3.37 -19.87 5.55
C ASP A 155 -2.38 -20.61 4.65
N GLY A 156 -1.35 -19.93 4.15
CA GLY A 156 -0.27 -20.55 3.38
C GLY A 156 0.49 -21.63 4.16
N LEU A 157 0.85 -21.36 5.43
CA LEU A 157 1.54 -22.33 6.28
C LEU A 157 0.67 -23.55 6.62
N MET A 158 -0.61 -23.35 6.91
CA MET A 158 -1.54 -24.45 7.19
C MET A 158 -1.70 -25.38 5.99
N ASN A 159 -1.86 -24.80 4.79
CA ASN A 159 -1.97 -25.56 3.55
C ASN A 159 -0.68 -26.33 3.22
N ILE A 160 0.51 -25.72 3.42
CA ILE A 160 1.80 -26.43 3.28
C ILE A 160 1.92 -27.59 4.27
N ALA A 161 1.44 -27.40 5.50
CA ALA A 161 1.44 -28.44 6.53
C ALA A 161 0.37 -29.53 6.29
N LYS A 162 -0.46 -29.41 5.23
CA LYS A 162 -1.63 -30.26 4.95
C LYS A 162 -2.61 -30.33 6.11
N ILE A 163 -2.63 -29.27 6.93
CA ILE A 163 -3.60 -29.11 8.00
C ILE A 163 -4.82 -28.42 7.39
N ASN A 164 -6.00 -29.00 7.57
CA ASN A 164 -7.22 -28.37 7.09
C ASN A 164 -7.32 -26.95 7.70
N PRO A 165 -7.34 -25.88 6.90
CA PRO A 165 -7.38 -24.50 7.41
C PRO A 165 -8.66 -24.21 8.22
N LYS A 166 -9.70 -25.05 8.09
CA LYS A 166 -10.92 -24.99 8.91
C LYS A 166 -10.76 -25.60 10.31
N ASN A 167 -9.64 -26.25 10.61
CA ASN A 167 -9.37 -26.73 11.97
C ASN A 167 -9.01 -25.53 12.87
N GLU A 168 -10.04 -25.00 13.54
CA GLU A 168 -9.96 -23.84 14.44
C GLU A 168 -8.87 -23.98 15.52
N HIS A 169 -8.49 -25.22 15.89
CA HIS A 169 -7.47 -25.45 16.90
C HIS A 169 -6.07 -24.98 16.51
N TYR A 170 -5.71 -25.07 15.22
CA TYR A 170 -4.33 -24.77 14.78
C TYR A 170 -4.12 -23.30 14.42
N ARG A 171 -5.18 -22.56 14.03
CA ARG A 171 -5.05 -21.15 13.61
C ARG A 171 -4.41 -20.24 14.68
N PRO A 172 -4.80 -20.32 15.97
CA PRO A 172 -4.17 -19.52 17.02
C PRO A 172 -2.70 -19.87 17.24
N ILE A 173 -2.31 -21.13 17.03
CA ILE A 173 -0.92 -21.59 17.19
C ILE A 173 -0.04 -20.99 16.10
N PHE A 174 -0.46 -21.08 14.84
CA PHE A 174 0.25 -20.45 13.72
C PHE A 174 0.28 -18.92 13.85
N SER A 175 -0.83 -18.29 14.26
CA SER A 175 -0.89 -16.86 14.53
C SER A 175 0.11 -16.42 15.61
N ALA A 176 0.21 -17.17 16.71
CA ALA A 176 1.17 -16.90 17.78
C ALA A 176 2.62 -17.09 17.32
N ALA A 177 2.89 -18.09 16.49
CA ALA A 177 4.23 -18.29 15.91
C ALA A 177 4.64 -17.13 14.99
N ILE A 178 3.72 -16.67 14.12
CA ILE A 178 3.92 -15.50 13.25
C ILE A 178 4.18 -14.26 14.11
N ALA A 179 3.37 -14.04 15.14
CA ALA A 179 3.54 -12.93 16.06
C ALA A 179 4.92 -12.93 16.72
N GLY A 180 5.41 -14.09 17.17
CA GLY A 180 6.75 -14.23 17.74
C GLY A 180 7.86 -13.87 16.76
N VAL A 181 7.79 -14.38 15.53
CA VAL A 181 8.79 -14.09 14.48
C VAL A 181 8.79 -12.60 14.13
N PHE A 182 7.63 -12.02 13.84
CA PHE A 182 7.54 -10.61 13.47
C PHE A 182 7.84 -9.66 14.63
N PHE A 183 7.66 -10.09 15.87
CA PHE A 183 8.07 -9.29 17.03
C PHE A 183 9.57 -9.17 17.11
N VAL A 184 10.29 -10.29 16.93
CA VAL A 184 11.76 -10.29 16.89
C VAL A 184 12.27 -9.47 15.70
N VAL A 185 11.69 -9.68 14.50
CA VAL A 185 12.09 -8.94 13.29
C VAL A 185 11.79 -7.44 13.42
N GLY A 186 10.66 -7.07 14.01
CA GLY A 186 10.28 -5.66 14.23
C GLY A 186 11.21 -4.93 15.21
N LEU A 187 11.92 -5.65 16.07
CA LEU A 187 12.92 -5.11 16.99
C LEU A 187 14.32 -4.98 16.37
N LEU A 188 14.51 -5.42 15.12
CA LEU A 188 15.80 -5.27 14.44
C LEU A 188 16.17 -3.79 14.33
N ARG A 189 17.42 -3.50 14.71
CA ARG A 189 17.99 -2.15 14.64
C ARG A 189 18.25 -1.68 13.22
N SER A 190 18.39 -2.61 12.26
CA SER A 190 18.67 -2.31 10.85
C SER A 190 17.83 -3.21 9.97
N LEU A 191 17.05 -2.59 9.08
CA LEU A 191 16.24 -3.28 8.08
C LEU A 191 16.94 -3.42 6.73
N LYS A 192 18.17 -2.94 6.59
CA LYS A 192 18.98 -3.05 5.36
C LYS A 192 18.91 -4.45 4.69
N PRO A 193 19.05 -5.58 5.42
CA PRO A 193 18.94 -6.90 4.78
C PRO A 193 17.53 -7.18 4.24
N LEU A 194 16.49 -6.71 4.93
CA LEU A 194 15.09 -6.89 4.54
C LEU A 194 14.76 -6.09 3.27
N PHE A 195 15.27 -4.88 3.15
CA PHE A 195 15.13 -4.08 1.92
C PHE A 195 15.89 -4.68 0.74
N LYS A 196 17.07 -5.26 0.96
CA LYS A 196 17.76 -6.02 -0.08
C LYS A 196 16.95 -7.24 -0.52
N ALA A 197 16.32 -7.93 0.43
CA ALA A 197 15.40 -9.04 0.14
C ALA A 197 14.15 -8.56 -0.64
N ALA A 198 13.62 -7.38 -0.32
CA ALA A 198 12.48 -6.78 -1.02
C ALA A 198 12.81 -6.48 -2.48
N GLY A 199 14.08 -6.23 -2.82
CA GLY A 199 14.51 -6.12 -4.22
C GLY A 199 14.25 -7.37 -5.05
N TYR A 200 14.21 -8.56 -4.44
CA TYR A 200 13.87 -9.82 -5.11
C TYR A 200 12.35 -10.08 -5.21
N ALA A 201 11.53 -9.28 -4.53
CA ALA A 201 10.07 -9.38 -4.57
C ALA A 201 9.52 -9.30 -6.00
N ILE A 202 10.19 -8.54 -6.89
CA ILE A 202 9.80 -8.41 -8.30
C ILE A 202 9.76 -9.76 -9.03
N ILE A 203 10.72 -10.66 -8.75
CA ILE A 203 10.78 -11.98 -9.38
C ILE A 203 9.60 -12.82 -8.92
N ILE A 204 9.31 -12.76 -7.62
CA ILE A 204 8.16 -13.46 -7.01
C ILE A 204 6.83 -12.95 -7.58
N VAL A 205 6.68 -11.63 -7.73
CA VAL A 205 5.48 -11.02 -8.31
C VAL A 205 5.27 -11.48 -9.75
N ILE A 206 6.31 -11.45 -10.58
CA ILE A 206 6.24 -11.92 -11.98
C ILE A 206 5.86 -13.40 -12.02
N PHE A 207 6.42 -14.20 -11.11
CA PHE A 207 6.07 -15.61 -10.97
C PHE A 207 4.59 -15.81 -10.59
N ILE A 208 4.05 -15.04 -9.63
CA ILE A 208 2.63 -15.11 -9.22
C ILE A 208 1.71 -14.73 -10.39
N VAL A 209 2.02 -13.64 -11.11
CA VAL A 209 1.26 -13.23 -12.30
C VAL A 209 1.28 -14.34 -13.37
N GLY A 210 2.46 -14.92 -13.63
CA GLY A 210 2.61 -16.05 -14.55
C GLY A 210 1.83 -17.28 -14.11
N PHE A 211 1.80 -17.58 -12.80
CA PHE A 211 1.02 -18.68 -12.23
C PHE A 211 -0.48 -18.49 -12.47
N ILE A 212 -1.03 -17.29 -12.19
CA ILE A 212 -2.45 -16.99 -12.40
C ILE A 212 -2.82 -17.15 -13.88
N ILE A 213 -2.01 -16.59 -14.78
CA ILE A 213 -2.22 -16.70 -16.24
C ILE A 213 -2.13 -18.17 -16.69
N GLY A 214 -1.14 -18.91 -16.19
CA GLY A 214 -0.93 -20.32 -16.52
C GLY A 214 -2.11 -21.19 -16.12
N LYS A 215 -2.63 -21.04 -14.90
CA LYS A 215 -3.82 -21.76 -14.42
C LYS A 215 -5.08 -21.39 -15.20
N ALA A 216 -5.28 -20.11 -15.49
CA ALA A 216 -6.40 -19.67 -16.31
C ALA A 216 -6.31 -20.24 -17.74
N ALA A 217 -5.13 -20.29 -18.34
CA ALA A 217 -4.93 -20.88 -19.67
C ALA A 217 -5.16 -22.41 -19.68
N GLU A 218 -4.67 -23.12 -18.66
CA GLU A 218 -4.90 -24.56 -18.46
C GLU A 218 -6.41 -24.86 -18.42
N GLN A 219 -7.16 -24.10 -17.61
CA GLN A 219 -8.61 -24.23 -17.49
C GLN A 219 -9.34 -23.97 -18.82
N LEU A 220 -8.91 -22.97 -19.60
CA LEU A 220 -9.52 -22.65 -20.90
C LEU A 220 -9.25 -23.73 -21.96
N VAL A 221 -8.13 -24.45 -21.87
CA VAL A 221 -7.77 -25.50 -22.83
C VAL A 221 -8.43 -26.83 -22.48
N HIS A 222 -8.37 -27.24 -21.21
CA HIS A 222 -8.89 -28.53 -20.79
C HIS A 222 -10.38 -28.51 -20.49
N ASN A 223 -10.94 -27.33 -20.18
CA ASN A 223 -12.34 -27.15 -19.76
C ASN A 223 -12.76 -28.19 -18.73
N ASP A 224 -11.88 -28.43 -17.76
CA ASP A 224 -12.17 -29.33 -16.67
C ASP A 224 -13.37 -28.73 -15.91
N GLN A 225 -14.48 -29.46 -15.84
CA GLN A 225 -15.60 -29.04 -15.01
C GLN A 225 -15.04 -28.76 -13.63
N CYS A 226 -15.48 -27.64 -13.01
CA CYS A 226 -15.08 -27.23 -11.67
C CYS A 226 -15.25 -28.43 -10.73
N THR A 227 -14.19 -29.22 -10.58
CA THR A 227 -14.14 -30.26 -9.58
C THR A 227 -14.00 -29.47 -8.32
N ALA A 228 -15.14 -29.20 -7.70
CA ALA A 228 -15.19 -28.81 -6.31
C ALA A 228 -14.53 -29.98 -5.56
N THR A 229 -13.21 -29.94 -5.44
CA THR A 229 -12.52 -30.46 -4.27
C THR A 229 -12.93 -29.57 -3.11
N ALA A 230 -14.23 -29.63 -2.76
CA ALA A 230 -14.64 -29.61 -1.38
C ALA A 230 -13.79 -30.70 -0.72
N THR A 231 -12.75 -30.26 -0.03
CA THR A 231 -12.03 -31.10 0.91
C THR A 231 -13.07 -31.80 1.77
N ALA A 232 -13.07 -33.13 1.63
CA ALA A 232 -13.94 -34.12 2.23
C ALA A 232 -14.82 -33.61 3.39
N ALA A 233 -16.12 -33.56 3.16
CA ALA A 233 -17.06 -33.88 4.22
C ALA A 233 -16.68 -35.26 4.77
N ALA A 234 -16.34 -35.32 6.05
CA ALA A 234 -16.09 -36.59 6.74
C ALA A 234 -17.34 -37.51 6.59
N PRO A 235 -17.16 -38.83 6.47
CA PRO A 235 -18.28 -39.76 6.47
C PRO A 235 -18.90 -39.77 7.87
N SER A 236 -20.01 -39.06 8.06
CA SER A 236 -20.88 -39.32 9.19
C SER A 236 -21.42 -40.74 9.03
N HIS A 237 -21.01 -41.64 9.91
CA HIS A 237 -21.72 -42.90 10.12
C HIS A 237 -23.19 -42.59 10.39
N ASN A 238 -24.05 -42.83 9.40
CA ASN A 238 -25.38 -43.42 9.52
C ASN A 238 -25.99 -43.54 8.12
N ALA A 239 -26.15 -44.80 7.69
CA ALA A 239 -26.82 -45.15 6.46
C ALA A 239 -28.32 -44.81 6.51
N ALA A 240 -28.89 -44.66 5.32
CA ALA A 240 -30.31 -44.55 4.99
C ALA A 240 -30.97 -43.20 5.30
N ASN A 241 -30.80 -42.26 4.37
CA ASN A 241 -31.91 -41.73 3.55
C ASN A 241 -31.33 -40.80 2.49
N VAL A 242 -31.23 -41.32 1.26
CA VAL A 242 -30.95 -40.53 0.06
C VAL A 242 -32.11 -39.57 -0.13
N SER A 243 -31.94 -38.36 0.39
CA SER A 243 -32.65 -37.18 -0.08
C SER A 243 -31.70 -36.49 -1.04
N ILE A 244 -32.07 -36.53 -2.32
CA ILE A 244 -31.44 -35.73 -3.37
C ILE A 244 -31.68 -34.28 -2.96
N THR A 245 -30.73 -33.68 -2.24
CA THR A 245 -30.64 -32.22 -2.14
C THR A 245 -30.24 -31.75 -3.53
N THR A 246 -31.28 -31.33 -4.25
CA THR A 246 -31.24 -30.52 -5.45
C THR A 246 -29.99 -29.65 -5.47
N VAL A 247 -29.04 -30.03 -6.32
CA VAL A 247 -28.05 -29.10 -6.89
C VAL A 247 -28.85 -27.88 -7.32
N ALA A 248 -28.61 -26.75 -6.66
CA ALA A 248 -29.22 -25.49 -7.04
C ALA A 248 -29.00 -25.33 -8.56
N PRO A 249 -30.03 -24.93 -9.31
CA PRO A 249 -29.96 -24.92 -10.76
C PRO A 249 -28.72 -24.13 -11.18
N HIS A 250 -27.89 -24.73 -12.04
CA HIS A 250 -26.94 -24.00 -12.88
C HIS A 250 -27.74 -22.89 -13.57
N HIS A 251 -27.79 -21.71 -12.97
CA HIS A 251 -28.17 -20.52 -13.70
C HIS A 251 -27.07 -20.35 -14.73
N ASP A 252 -27.38 -20.67 -15.99
CA ASP A 252 -26.58 -20.25 -17.13
C ASP A 252 -26.14 -18.81 -16.85
N LEU A 253 -24.84 -18.62 -16.56
CA LEU A 253 -24.29 -17.28 -16.36
C LEU A 253 -24.43 -16.58 -17.72
N SER A 254 -25.54 -15.86 -17.87
CA SER A 254 -25.77 -15.00 -19.03
C SER A 254 -24.55 -14.09 -19.23
N SER A 255 -24.21 -13.78 -20.48
CA SER A 255 -23.10 -12.89 -20.81
C SER A 255 -23.18 -11.56 -20.05
N SER A 256 -24.38 -11.11 -19.67
CA SER A 256 -24.64 -9.94 -18.83
C SER A 256 -24.05 -10.02 -17.41
N GLN A 257 -24.02 -11.19 -16.77
CA GLN A 257 -23.43 -11.33 -15.43
C GLN A 257 -21.89 -11.29 -15.45
N LEU A 258 -21.26 -11.55 -16.60
CA LEU A 258 -19.83 -11.32 -16.78
C LEU A 258 -19.51 -9.82 -16.94
N VAL A 259 -20.49 -9.01 -17.35
CA VAL A 259 -20.32 -7.55 -17.55
C VAL A 259 -20.48 -6.78 -16.24
N TRP A 260 -21.55 -7.06 -15.49
CA TRP A 260 -21.91 -6.30 -14.29
C TRP A 260 -22.77 -7.16 -13.35
N ARG A 261 -22.41 -7.17 -12.06
CA ARG A 261 -23.14 -7.95 -11.02
C ARG A 261 -23.79 -7.13 -9.93
N GLY A 262 -23.52 -5.83 -9.85
CA GLY A 262 -24.14 -4.94 -8.87
C GLY A 262 -23.21 -3.85 -8.37
N PHE A 263 -23.80 -2.88 -7.68
CA PHE A 263 -23.06 -1.73 -7.16
C PHE A 263 -22.19 -2.07 -5.94
N GLY A 264 -22.61 -3.02 -5.08
CA GLY A 264 -21.83 -3.46 -3.91
C GLY A 264 -20.46 -4.03 -4.30
N PRO A 265 -20.40 -5.10 -5.11
CA PRO A 265 -19.14 -5.65 -5.60
C PRO A 265 -18.26 -4.65 -6.35
N PHE A 266 -18.87 -3.78 -7.17
CA PHE A 266 -18.15 -2.69 -7.84
C PHE A 266 -17.41 -1.76 -6.87
N VAL A 267 -18.05 -1.43 -5.75
CA VAL A 267 -17.47 -0.59 -4.71
C VAL A 267 -16.37 -1.33 -3.94
N GLU A 268 -16.54 -2.62 -3.67
CA GLU A 268 -15.51 -3.49 -3.08
C GLU A 268 -14.25 -3.55 -3.97
N ASN A 269 -14.43 -3.68 -5.28
CA ASN A 269 -13.33 -3.60 -6.25
C ASN A 269 -12.61 -2.25 -6.19
N CYS A 270 -13.34 -1.15 -6.14
CA CYS A 270 -12.76 0.18 -6.05
C CYS A 270 -12.00 0.41 -4.73
N ALA A 271 -12.53 -0.07 -3.59
CA ALA A 271 -11.87 0.02 -2.29
C ALA A 271 -10.58 -0.83 -2.25
N SER A 272 -10.63 -2.06 -2.73
CA SER A 272 -9.47 -2.95 -2.82
C SER A 272 -8.38 -2.38 -3.74
N MET A 273 -8.77 -1.78 -4.86
CA MET A 273 -7.83 -1.09 -5.75
C MET A 273 -7.25 0.19 -5.13
N SER A 274 -8.03 0.93 -4.34
CA SER A 274 -7.54 2.11 -3.63
C SER A 274 -6.44 1.74 -2.64
N LEU A 275 -6.62 0.63 -1.92
CA LEU A 275 -5.62 0.07 -1.01
C LEU A 275 -4.37 -0.39 -1.77
N SER A 276 -4.53 -1.09 -2.89
CA SER A 276 -3.40 -1.58 -3.68
C SER A 276 -2.58 -0.46 -4.33
N LEU A 277 -3.24 0.63 -4.73
CA LEU A 277 -2.60 1.79 -5.36
C LEU A 277 -2.18 2.87 -4.33
N TYR A 278 -2.09 2.49 -3.05
CA TYR A 278 -1.66 3.39 -1.97
C TYR A 278 -0.13 3.50 -1.93
N ILE A 279 0.40 4.56 -2.54
CA ILE A 279 1.83 4.90 -2.50
C ILE A 279 2.10 6.33 -2.07
N HIS A 280 1.06 7.12 -1.82
CA HIS A 280 1.17 8.56 -1.58
C HIS A 280 2.07 8.93 -0.38
N SER A 281 2.21 8.05 0.60
CA SER A 281 3.11 8.26 1.75
C SER A 281 4.60 8.00 1.44
N LEU A 282 4.90 7.27 0.35
CA LEU A 282 6.26 6.87 -0.05
C LEU A 282 6.71 7.51 -1.36
N VAL A 283 5.79 8.14 -2.10
CA VAL A 283 6.05 8.64 -3.45
C VAL A 283 7.14 9.72 -3.50
N LEU A 284 7.15 10.66 -2.55
CA LEU A 284 8.11 11.76 -2.54
C LEU A 284 9.56 11.27 -2.33
N PRO A 285 9.85 10.42 -1.32
CA PRO A 285 11.15 9.75 -1.20
C PRO A 285 11.56 9.00 -2.47
N ILE A 286 10.66 8.24 -3.10
CA ILE A 286 10.97 7.49 -4.33
C ILE A 286 11.32 8.42 -5.49
N MET A 287 10.56 9.48 -5.69
CA MET A 287 10.75 10.43 -6.80
C MET A 287 12.01 11.29 -6.63
N ASN A 288 12.47 11.52 -5.39
CA ASN A 288 13.71 12.24 -5.10
C ASN A 288 14.97 11.48 -5.50
N LEU A 289 14.86 10.16 -5.69
CA LEU A 289 15.97 9.31 -6.12
C LEU A 289 16.23 9.38 -7.63
N ALA A 290 15.32 9.99 -8.40
CA ALA A 290 15.41 10.04 -9.85
C ALA A 290 16.52 10.98 -10.33
N ASN A 291 17.40 10.49 -11.21
CA ASN A 291 18.45 11.32 -11.82
C ASN A 291 17.92 12.40 -12.78
N ARG A 292 16.68 12.25 -13.27
CA ARG A 292 16.00 13.22 -14.14
C ARG A 292 14.62 13.56 -13.59
N PRO A 293 14.53 14.44 -12.57
CA PRO A 293 13.28 14.76 -11.88
C PRO A 293 12.18 15.32 -12.81
N GLN A 294 12.54 15.84 -13.98
CA GLN A 294 11.59 16.35 -14.98
C GLN A 294 10.68 15.26 -15.55
N ASN A 295 11.14 14.00 -15.56
CA ASN A 295 10.37 12.86 -16.06
C ASN A 295 9.48 12.23 -14.99
N ASN A 296 9.62 12.63 -13.72
CA ASN A 296 8.90 12.00 -12.61
C ASN A 296 7.37 11.94 -12.80
N PRO A 297 6.67 12.99 -13.30
CA PRO A 297 5.23 12.91 -13.52
C PRO A 297 4.84 11.86 -14.57
N ARG A 298 5.65 11.70 -15.62
CA ARG A 298 5.45 10.69 -16.66
C ARG A 298 5.70 9.30 -16.10
N ASP A 299 6.80 9.13 -15.39
CA ASP A 299 7.22 7.84 -14.84
C ASP A 299 6.21 7.34 -13.81
N LEU A 300 5.64 8.25 -13.03
CA LEU A 300 4.51 7.99 -12.13
C LEU A 300 3.29 7.44 -12.90
N VAL A 301 2.83 8.13 -13.94
CA VAL A 301 1.67 7.67 -14.75
C VAL A 301 1.93 6.28 -15.34
N ILE A 302 3.13 6.04 -15.89
CA ILE A 302 3.49 4.73 -16.46
C ILE A 302 3.42 3.64 -15.38
N SER A 303 3.93 3.90 -14.17
CA SER A 303 3.90 2.92 -13.09
C SER A 303 2.47 2.56 -12.66
N PHE A 304 1.58 3.55 -12.55
CA PHE A 304 0.17 3.33 -12.19
C PHE A 304 -0.59 2.51 -13.25
N ILE A 305 -0.40 2.83 -14.53
CA ILE A 305 -0.98 2.08 -15.64
C ILE A 305 -0.46 0.65 -15.65
N ALA A 306 0.85 0.47 -15.51
CA ALA A 306 1.47 -0.84 -15.46
C ALA A 306 0.92 -1.68 -14.30
N THR A 307 0.78 -1.09 -13.10
CA THR A 307 0.22 -1.77 -11.93
C THR A 307 -1.24 -2.15 -12.15
N ALA A 308 -2.08 -1.24 -12.66
CA ALA A 308 -3.49 -1.52 -12.93
C ALA A 308 -3.66 -2.69 -13.91
N ILE A 309 -2.86 -2.74 -14.98
CA ILE A 309 -2.87 -3.83 -15.96
C ILE A 309 -2.36 -5.14 -15.33
N SER A 310 -1.27 -5.09 -14.57
CA SER A 310 -0.70 -6.27 -13.91
C SER A 310 -1.63 -6.90 -12.87
N ILE A 311 -2.53 -6.11 -12.27
CA ILE A 311 -3.53 -6.61 -11.31
C ILE A 311 -4.78 -7.09 -12.02
N VAL A 312 -5.45 -6.22 -12.78
CA VAL A 312 -6.76 -6.54 -13.37
C VAL A 312 -6.67 -7.48 -14.55
N GLY A 313 -5.57 -7.45 -15.32
CA GLY A 313 -5.38 -8.29 -16.50
C GLY A 313 -5.44 -9.79 -16.17
N PRO A 314 -4.51 -10.31 -15.35
CA PRO A 314 -4.53 -11.72 -14.91
C PRO A 314 -5.83 -12.09 -14.18
N ALA A 315 -6.34 -11.19 -13.33
CA ALA A 315 -7.58 -11.42 -12.60
C ALA A 315 -8.81 -11.56 -13.51
N SER A 316 -8.90 -10.75 -14.56
CA SER A 316 -9.98 -10.83 -15.56
C SER A 316 -9.91 -12.11 -16.37
N LEU A 317 -8.70 -12.55 -16.73
CA LEU A 317 -8.49 -13.82 -17.42
C LEU A 317 -8.90 -15.00 -16.53
N ALA A 318 -8.49 -15.00 -15.26
CA ALA A 318 -8.89 -16.01 -14.28
C ALA A 318 -10.41 -16.00 -14.03
N ALA A 319 -11.01 -14.82 -13.85
CA ALA A 319 -12.47 -14.69 -13.67
C ALA A 319 -13.25 -15.20 -14.88
N TYR A 320 -12.73 -15.04 -16.10
CA TYR A 320 -13.33 -15.59 -17.30
C TYR A 320 -13.15 -17.12 -17.39
N ALA A 321 -11.95 -17.62 -17.11
CA ALA A 321 -11.62 -19.05 -17.18
C ALA A 321 -12.43 -19.87 -16.17
N TYR A 322 -12.62 -19.34 -14.96
CA TYR A 322 -13.35 -19.99 -13.86
C TYR A 322 -14.77 -19.42 -13.68
N LYS A 323 -15.39 -18.91 -14.74
CA LYS A 323 -16.72 -18.26 -14.67
C LYS A 323 -17.83 -19.16 -14.08
N ASP A 324 -17.70 -20.47 -14.26
CA ASP A 324 -18.68 -21.47 -13.81
C ASP A 324 -18.33 -22.02 -12.41
N CYS A 325 -17.24 -21.54 -11.80
CA CYS A 325 -16.76 -21.98 -10.49
C CYS A 325 -16.96 -20.89 -9.42
N ASP A 326 -17.08 -21.31 -8.17
CA ASP A 326 -16.96 -20.39 -7.04
C ASP A 326 -15.48 -20.16 -6.71
N ILE A 327 -14.96 -19.00 -7.10
CA ILE A 327 -13.57 -18.62 -6.84
C ILE A 327 -13.39 -18.35 -5.34
N SER A 328 -12.35 -18.90 -4.72
CA SER A 328 -12.01 -18.62 -3.32
C SER A 328 -11.48 -17.20 -3.15
N GLY A 329 -11.61 -16.61 -1.95
CA GLY A 329 -11.06 -15.29 -1.64
C GLY A 329 -9.54 -15.21 -1.79
N ASP A 330 -8.83 -16.33 -1.59
CA ASP A 330 -7.47 -16.53 -2.06
C ASP A 330 -7.48 -17.48 -3.26
N PHE A 331 -7.02 -17.01 -4.41
CA PHE A 331 -6.94 -17.82 -5.63
C PHE A 331 -6.09 -19.10 -5.46
N LEU A 332 -5.09 -19.10 -4.56
CA LEU A 332 -4.28 -20.29 -4.30
C LEU A 332 -5.06 -21.40 -3.59
N ASP A 333 -6.14 -21.07 -2.89
CA ASP A 333 -6.98 -22.04 -2.18
C ASP A 333 -7.88 -22.85 -3.09
N MET A 334 -7.94 -22.52 -4.39
CA MET A 334 -8.66 -23.32 -5.37
C MET A 334 -7.90 -24.59 -5.77
N PHE A 335 -6.61 -24.69 -5.47
CA PHE A 335 -5.73 -25.72 -6.03
C PHE A 335 -4.92 -26.44 -4.95
N ASP A 336 -4.72 -27.74 -5.14
CA ASP A 336 -3.89 -28.59 -4.28
C ASP A 336 -2.85 -29.33 -5.13
N ASP A 337 -2.01 -28.57 -5.84
CA ASP A 337 -0.93 -29.10 -6.69
C ASP A 337 0.44 -28.53 -6.32
N VAL A 338 1.49 -29.18 -6.85
CA VAL A 338 2.89 -28.79 -6.58
C VAL A 338 3.18 -27.35 -7.04
N PRO A 339 2.81 -26.90 -8.25
CA PRO A 339 2.93 -25.50 -8.64
C PRO A 339 2.27 -24.53 -7.66
N THR A 340 1.09 -24.86 -7.14
CA THR A 340 0.36 -24.06 -6.16
C THR A 340 1.11 -23.99 -4.83
N THR A 341 1.69 -25.11 -4.38
CA THR A 341 2.55 -25.14 -3.19
C THR A 341 3.76 -24.23 -3.35
N VAL A 342 4.40 -24.23 -4.54
CA VAL A 342 5.51 -23.32 -4.85
C VAL A 342 5.05 -21.86 -4.84
N ALA A 343 3.86 -21.57 -5.39
CA ALA A 343 3.24 -20.24 -5.33
C ALA A 343 2.97 -19.78 -3.90
N ARG A 344 2.46 -20.65 -3.02
CA ARG A 344 2.26 -20.36 -1.59
C ARG A 344 3.58 -20.01 -0.90
N VAL A 345 4.63 -20.79 -1.11
CA VAL A 345 5.97 -20.49 -0.54
C VAL A 345 6.48 -19.15 -1.05
N ALA A 346 6.35 -18.87 -2.36
CA ALA A 346 6.76 -17.61 -2.94
C ALA A 346 6.00 -16.42 -2.32
N VAL A 347 4.67 -16.52 -2.17
CA VAL A 347 3.85 -15.50 -1.52
C VAL A 347 4.26 -15.29 -0.07
N ILE A 348 4.46 -16.35 0.72
CA ILE A 348 4.90 -16.26 2.12
C ILE A 348 6.24 -15.51 2.20
N LEU A 349 7.19 -15.81 1.30
CA LEU A 349 8.48 -15.10 1.26
C LEU A 349 8.30 -13.62 0.88
N LEU A 350 7.42 -13.32 -0.08
CA LEU A 350 7.09 -11.95 -0.47
C LEU A 350 6.50 -11.17 0.71
N VAL A 351 5.39 -11.63 1.28
CA VAL A 351 4.70 -10.90 2.35
C VAL A 351 5.49 -10.93 3.65
N GLY A 352 6.30 -11.96 3.89
CA GLY A 352 7.21 -12.07 5.04
C GLY A 352 8.32 -11.03 5.02
N VAL A 353 8.76 -10.60 3.83
CA VAL A 353 9.72 -9.50 3.67
C VAL A 353 9.03 -8.13 3.79
N VAL A 354 7.84 -7.97 3.20
CA VAL A 354 7.15 -6.67 3.14
C VAL A 354 6.47 -6.31 4.46
N SER A 355 5.88 -7.26 5.19
CA SER A 355 5.21 -7.04 6.48
C SER A 355 6.06 -6.24 7.50
N PRO A 356 7.30 -6.66 7.83
CA PRO A 356 8.13 -5.91 8.77
C PRO A 356 8.52 -4.51 8.27
N ILE A 357 8.59 -4.29 6.96
CA ILE A 357 8.82 -2.95 6.37
C ILE A 357 7.60 -2.05 6.63
N LEU A 358 6.38 -2.54 6.44
CA LEU A 358 5.15 -1.79 6.73
C LEU A 358 5.05 -1.42 8.21
N LEU A 359 5.33 -2.37 9.11
CA LEU A 359 5.33 -2.13 10.55
C LEU A 359 6.36 -1.08 10.97
N TYR A 360 7.55 -1.10 10.38
CA TYR A 360 8.58 -0.10 10.64
C TYR A 360 8.14 1.31 10.20
N ASN A 361 7.52 1.43 9.02
CA ASN A 361 6.99 2.70 8.54
C ASN A 361 5.86 3.21 9.46
N ALA A 362 4.93 2.33 9.85
CA ALA A 362 3.84 2.66 10.77
C ALA A 362 4.36 3.12 12.14
N ARG A 363 5.41 2.46 12.65
CA ARG A 363 6.07 2.82 13.92
C ARG A 363 6.65 4.22 13.86
N ASN A 364 7.45 4.51 12.84
CA ASN A 364 8.12 5.81 12.72
C ASN A 364 7.11 6.94 12.55
N GLN A 365 6.03 6.71 11.80
CA GLN A 365 4.92 7.65 11.67
C GLN A 365 4.22 7.94 13.01
N LEU A 366 3.89 6.91 13.79
CA LEU A 366 3.19 7.09 15.06
C LEU A 366 4.08 7.68 16.15
N LEU A 367 5.30 7.15 16.33
CA LEU A 367 6.23 7.63 17.34
C LEU A 367 6.67 9.07 17.02
N GLY A 368 6.83 9.41 15.75
CA GLY A 368 7.14 10.77 15.29
C GLY A 368 6.10 11.81 15.73
N ILE A 369 4.83 11.43 15.89
CA ILE A 369 3.78 12.30 16.44
C ILE A 369 3.85 12.36 17.97
N LEU A 370 4.00 11.22 18.62
CA LEU A 370 3.91 11.12 20.08
C LEU A 370 5.09 11.81 20.78
N PHE A 371 6.30 11.70 20.23
CA PHE A 371 7.52 12.14 20.89
C PHE A 371 8.24 13.29 20.17
N GLY A 372 7.89 13.57 18.91
CA GLY A 372 8.41 14.73 18.16
C GLY A 372 9.93 14.79 17.94
N ARG A 373 10.70 13.78 18.35
CA ARG A 373 12.16 13.66 18.23
C ARG A 373 12.55 12.36 17.53
N ASP A 374 13.71 12.35 16.88
CA ASP A 374 14.24 11.18 16.16
C ASP A 374 14.79 10.09 17.11
N ASP A 375 15.14 10.45 18.35
CA ASP A 375 15.60 9.52 19.39
C ASP A 375 14.44 9.10 20.30
N PHE A 376 13.63 8.15 19.82
CA PHE A 376 12.58 7.55 20.63
C PHE A 376 13.18 6.66 21.72
N PRO A 377 12.57 6.60 22.91
CA PRO A 377 13.04 5.69 23.93
C PRO A 377 12.79 4.24 23.50
N TYR A 378 13.73 3.34 23.79
CA TYR A 378 13.66 1.94 23.35
C TYR A 378 12.36 1.23 23.76
N TRP A 379 11.80 1.56 24.93
CA TRP A 379 10.52 1.01 25.39
C TRP A 379 9.35 1.38 24.47
N GLY A 380 9.38 2.55 23.82
CA GLY A 380 8.35 2.97 22.87
C GLY A 380 8.33 2.09 21.62
N HIS A 381 9.51 1.65 21.14
CA HIS A 381 9.60 0.68 20.04
C HIS A 381 9.01 -0.67 20.42
N VAL A 382 9.30 -1.15 21.63
CA VAL A 382 8.81 -2.44 22.13
C VAL A 382 7.29 -2.40 22.29
N VAL A 383 6.74 -1.37 22.92
CA VAL A 383 5.30 -1.21 23.14
C VAL A 383 4.56 -1.09 21.81
N PHE A 384 5.05 -0.28 20.88
CA PHE A 384 4.44 -0.17 19.55
C PHE A 384 4.41 -1.52 18.83
N ASN A 385 5.56 -2.21 18.75
CA ASN A 385 5.64 -3.48 18.05
C ASN A 385 4.72 -4.52 18.67
N LEU A 386 4.65 -4.58 20.01
CA LEU A 386 3.74 -5.49 20.72
C LEU A 386 2.28 -5.22 20.32
N ILE A 387 1.83 -3.96 20.42
CA ILE A 387 0.45 -3.58 20.08
C ILE A 387 0.16 -3.84 18.60
N ALA A 388 1.03 -3.38 17.71
CA ALA A 388 0.83 -3.49 16.27
C ALA A 388 0.78 -4.94 15.80
N ILE A 389 1.66 -5.81 16.31
CA ILE A 389 1.66 -7.22 15.97
C ILE A 389 0.42 -7.91 16.51
N THR A 390 0.03 -7.65 17.77
CA THR A 390 -1.19 -8.20 18.34
C THR A 390 -2.42 -7.81 17.52
N ILE A 391 -2.59 -6.53 17.17
CA ILE A 391 -3.72 -6.07 16.35
C ILE A 391 -3.74 -6.77 14.98
N THR A 392 -2.57 -6.95 14.37
CA THR A 392 -2.49 -7.50 13.01
C THR A 392 -2.54 -9.03 12.94
N THR A 393 -2.29 -9.76 14.03
CA THR A 393 -2.32 -11.23 14.04
C THR A 393 -3.63 -11.82 14.59
N ILE A 394 -4.37 -11.08 15.42
CA ILE A 394 -5.68 -11.50 15.94
C ILE A 394 -6.64 -11.93 14.81
N PRO A 395 -6.81 -11.17 13.72
CA PRO A 395 -7.71 -11.57 12.64
C PRO A 395 -7.36 -12.92 11.98
N CYS A 396 -6.07 -13.29 11.87
CA CYS A 396 -5.69 -14.64 11.41
C CYS A 396 -6.04 -15.72 12.44
N ALA A 397 -5.90 -15.44 13.74
CA ALA A 397 -6.28 -16.40 14.79
C ALA A 397 -7.79 -16.68 14.79
N LEU A 398 -8.59 -15.64 14.53
CA LEU A 398 -10.06 -15.72 14.44
C LEU A 398 -10.56 -16.22 13.09
N GLY A 399 -9.70 -16.22 12.07
CA GLY A 399 -10.08 -16.64 10.74
C GLY A 399 -10.94 -15.67 9.97
N VAL A 400 -10.73 -14.37 10.18
CA VAL A 400 -11.44 -13.30 9.48
C VAL A 400 -11.07 -13.34 8.00
N ASP A 401 -12.08 -13.19 7.14
CA ASP A 401 -11.89 -13.12 5.70
C ASP A 401 -11.05 -11.90 5.28
N THR A 402 -10.12 -12.12 4.36
CA THR A 402 -9.21 -11.08 3.84
C THR A 402 -9.96 -9.92 3.20
N ASN A 403 -11.11 -10.17 2.57
CA ASN A 403 -11.94 -9.15 1.91
C ASN A 403 -12.49 -8.12 2.91
N VAL A 404 -12.95 -8.55 4.09
CA VAL A 404 -13.47 -7.65 5.13
C VAL A 404 -12.35 -6.71 5.61
N VAL A 405 -11.16 -7.27 5.86
CA VAL A 405 -9.99 -6.46 6.27
C VAL A 405 -9.57 -5.50 5.15
N ALA A 406 -9.60 -5.96 3.90
CA ALA A 406 -9.29 -5.14 2.73
C ALA A 406 -10.30 -4.00 2.53
N ALA A 407 -11.59 -4.23 2.76
CA ALA A 407 -12.62 -3.21 2.67
C ALA A 407 -12.43 -2.12 3.73
N ILE A 408 -12.18 -2.51 4.99
CA ILE A 408 -11.92 -1.56 6.08
C ILE A 408 -10.65 -0.75 5.83
N ALA A 409 -9.55 -1.42 5.46
CA ALA A 409 -8.29 -0.75 5.12
C ALA A 409 -8.44 0.14 3.87
N GLY A 410 -9.26 -0.29 2.91
CA GLY A 410 -9.63 0.47 1.71
C GLY A 410 -10.41 1.75 2.02
N ILE A 411 -11.32 1.73 3.00
CA ILE A 411 -12.00 2.97 3.46
C ILE A 411 -10.97 3.98 4.00
N CYS A 412 -10.04 3.51 4.83
CA CYS A 412 -8.96 4.35 5.35
C CYS A 412 -8.06 4.88 4.22
N SER A 413 -7.74 4.06 3.21
CA SER A 413 -6.93 4.48 2.08
C SER A 413 -7.66 5.49 1.22
N ILE A 414 -8.93 5.27 0.88
CA ILE A 414 -9.76 6.22 0.12
C ILE A 414 -9.76 7.57 0.82
N PHE A 415 -9.99 7.58 2.13
CA PHE A 415 -9.95 8.81 2.91
C PHE A 415 -8.60 9.54 2.78
N TRP A 416 -7.51 8.81 2.94
CA TRP A 416 -6.18 9.39 2.87
C TRP A 416 -5.88 9.91 1.46
N VAL A 417 -6.13 9.14 0.40
CA VAL A 417 -5.75 9.48 -0.97
C VAL A 417 -6.59 10.61 -1.56
N THR A 418 -7.87 10.74 -1.21
CA THR A 418 -8.72 11.80 -1.77
C THR A 418 -8.72 13.07 -0.94
N PHE A 419 -8.87 12.99 0.38
CA PHE A 419 -9.09 14.18 1.20
C PHE A 419 -7.80 14.91 1.52
N LEU A 420 -6.72 14.17 1.81
CA LEU A 420 -5.49 14.79 2.29
C LEU A 420 -4.79 15.62 1.20
N PRO A 421 -4.46 15.10 0.00
CA PRO A 421 -3.78 15.90 -1.03
C PRO A 421 -4.58 17.13 -1.45
N VAL A 422 -5.89 16.99 -1.59
CA VAL A 422 -6.78 18.10 -2.00
C VAL A 422 -6.89 19.16 -0.91
N GLY A 423 -7.12 18.75 0.35
CA GLY A 423 -7.20 19.69 1.48
C GLY A 423 -5.87 20.43 1.70
N MET A 424 -4.76 19.72 1.55
CA MET A 424 -3.41 20.28 1.60
C MET A 424 -3.17 21.32 0.51
N TRP A 425 -3.55 20.99 -0.72
CA TRP A 425 -3.43 21.91 -1.85
C TRP A 425 -4.25 23.19 -1.63
N TRP A 426 -5.51 23.04 -1.23
CA TRP A 426 -6.36 24.19 -0.93
C TRP A 426 -5.78 25.05 0.19
N SER A 427 -5.29 24.45 1.28
CA SER A 427 -4.66 25.17 2.39
C SER A 427 -3.43 25.96 1.92
N HIS A 428 -2.56 25.32 1.13
CA HIS A 428 -1.34 25.96 0.63
C HIS A 428 -1.64 27.12 -0.34
N VAL A 429 -2.45 26.86 -1.37
CA VAL A 429 -2.77 27.86 -2.40
C VAL A 429 -3.58 29.02 -1.83
N SER A 430 -4.56 28.77 -0.95
CA SER A 430 -5.36 29.83 -0.34
C SER A 430 -4.52 30.77 0.55
N ARG A 431 -3.41 30.28 1.11
CA ARG A 431 -2.53 31.09 1.97
C ARG A 431 -1.42 31.80 1.21
N ARG A 432 -0.89 31.22 0.13
CA ARG A 432 0.34 31.71 -0.53
C ARG A 432 0.12 32.26 -1.94
N GLU A 433 -0.81 31.71 -2.72
CA GLU A 433 -0.99 32.08 -4.12
C GLU A 433 -2.48 32.08 -4.53
N PRO A 434 -3.33 32.96 -3.94
CA PRO A 434 -4.77 32.95 -4.18
C PRO A 434 -5.14 33.17 -5.66
N GLU A 435 -4.28 33.84 -6.42
CA GLU A 435 -4.48 34.10 -7.85
C GLU A 435 -4.39 32.83 -8.73
N ARG A 436 -3.85 31.72 -8.21
CA ARG A 436 -3.78 30.44 -8.93
C ARG A 436 -5.04 29.57 -8.82
N LEU A 437 -6.07 30.02 -8.10
CA LEU A 437 -7.35 29.31 -7.98
C LEU A 437 -8.18 29.44 -9.27
N ASN A 438 -7.87 28.60 -10.25
CA ASN A 438 -8.71 28.43 -11.43
C ASN A 438 -10.00 27.69 -11.04
N VAL A 439 -11.17 28.22 -11.44
CA VAL A 439 -12.49 27.64 -11.17
C VAL A 439 -12.59 26.19 -11.68
N LEU A 440 -12.02 25.90 -12.85
CA LEU A 440 -12.01 24.54 -13.41
C LEU A 440 -11.20 23.58 -12.52
N PHE A 441 -10.07 24.04 -11.99
CA PHE A 441 -9.22 23.24 -11.11
C PHE A 441 -9.89 23.01 -9.75
N TYR A 442 -10.61 24.01 -9.24
CA TYR A 442 -11.43 23.87 -8.04
C TYR A 442 -12.58 22.87 -8.26
N ALA A 443 -13.27 22.92 -9.40
CA ALA A 443 -14.33 21.97 -9.74
C ALA A 443 -13.83 20.51 -9.79
N VAL A 444 -12.65 20.26 -10.37
CA VAL A 444 -12.02 18.94 -10.38
C VAL A 444 -11.77 18.43 -8.96
N HIS A 445 -11.24 19.27 -8.07
CA HIS A 445 -11.03 18.89 -6.67
C HIS A 445 -12.33 18.52 -5.94
N VAL A 446 -13.40 19.31 -6.14
CA VAL A 446 -14.72 19.00 -5.56
C VAL A 446 -15.23 17.66 -6.08
N VAL A 447 -15.08 17.36 -7.37
CA VAL A 447 -15.48 16.06 -7.95
C VAL A 447 -14.69 14.91 -7.33
N VAL A 448 -13.38 15.06 -7.14
CA VAL A 448 -12.53 14.03 -6.50
C VAL A 448 -12.95 13.80 -5.04
N LEU A 449 -13.25 14.87 -4.28
CA LEU A 449 -13.73 14.76 -2.91
C LEU A 449 -15.10 14.09 -2.84
N LEU A 450 -16.05 14.49 -3.69
CA LEU A 450 -17.37 13.87 -3.76
C LEU A 450 -17.27 12.39 -4.13
N PHE A 451 -16.42 12.04 -5.10
CA PHE A 451 -16.15 10.65 -5.43
C PHE A 451 -15.62 9.86 -4.22
N GLY A 452 -14.67 10.41 -3.47
CA GLY A 452 -14.15 9.79 -2.25
C GLY A 452 -15.22 9.60 -1.17
N VAL A 453 -16.05 10.62 -0.91
CA VAL A 453 -17.17 10.54 0.05
C VAL A 453 -18.16 9.45 -0.36
N LEU A 454 -18.58 9.45 -1.62
CA LEU A 454 -19.54 8.47 -2.13
C LEU A 454 -18.98 7.06 -2.07
N LEU A 455 -17.70 6.88 -2.38
CA LEU A 455 -17.06 5.59 -2.35
C LEU A 455 -16.96 5.05 -0.92
N VAL A 456 -16.53 5.87 0.04
CA VAL A 456 -16.52 5.48 1.47
C VAL A 456 -17.92 5.11 1.95
N ALA A 457 -18.92 5.95 1.69
CA ALA A 457 -20.30 5.70 2.11
C ALA A 457 -20.83 4.39 1.51
N ALA A 458 -20.57 4.16 0.23
CA ALA A 458 -20.98 2.95 -0.46
C ALA A 458 -20.27 1.70 0.07
N THR A 459 -18.97 1.77 0.41
CA THR A 459 -18.24 0.63 0.97
C THR A 459 -18.80 0.27 2.34
N VAL A 460 -19.07 1.26 3.19
CA VAL A 460 -19.68 1.03 4.50
C VAL A 460 -21.06 0.40 4.38
N ILE A 461 -21.90 0.88 3.46
CA ILE A 461 -23.24 0.32 3.22
C ILE A 461 -23.15 -1.12 2.71
N SER A 462 -22.24 -1.39 1.76
CA SER A 462 -22.02 -2.72 1.19
C SER A 462 -21.60 -3.70 2.28
N GLU A 463 -20.60 -3.37 3.09
CA GLU A 463 -20.14 -4.25 4.17
C GLU A 463 -21.16 -4.41 5.29
N ALA A 464 -21.88 -3.35 5.66
CA ALA A 464 -22.97 -3.46 6.63
C ALA A 464 -24.06 -4.42 6.13
N SER A 465 -24.36 -4.42 4.83
CA SER A 465 -25.31 -5.36 4.24
C SER A 465 -24.78 -6.79 4.20
N ASN A 466 -23.48 -6.99 3.97
CA ASN A 466 -22.85 -8.31 3.99
C ASN A 466 -22.79 -8.92 5.40
N ILE A 467 -22.62 -8.11 6.44
CA ILE A 467 -22.57 -8.58 7.84
C ILE A 467 -23.97 -8.94 8.37
N LEU A 468 -25.02 -8.29 7.85
CA LEU A 468 -26.40 -8.49 8.32
C LEU A 468 -27.13 -9.66 7.65
N ASN A 469 -26.64 -10.13 6.50
CA ASN A 469 -27.17 -11.28 5.76
C ASN A 469 -26.36 -12.53 6.06
#